data_AF-A0A8S4G2C6-F1
#
_entry.id   AF-A0A8S4G2C6-F1
#
_cell.length_a   1.000
_cell.length_b   1.000
_cell.length_c   1.000
_cell.angle_alpha   90.00
_cell.angle_beta   90.00
_cell.angle_gamma   90.00
#
_symmetry.space_group_name_H-M   'P 1'
#
loop_
_entity.id
_entity.type
_entity.pdbx_description
1 polymer ?
#
loop_
_entity_poly.entity_id
_entity_poly.type
_entity_poly.pdbx_seq_one_letter_code
_entity_poly.pdbx_strand_id
1 'polypeptide(L)'
;MWNNRLPNPNQHPAHSPGGRNRRVAEAFVKTGRSIKELEDELLNGQKLQGPITAEEVNHMLANKNMEDKFPLFTAVYLICKGDKPPSEFINCIRSHPEHMVKA
;
A
#
# COMPACT_ATOMS: atom_id res chain seq x y z
N MET A 1 -4.93 23.86 -28.92
CA MET A 1 -6.31 24.10 -28.43
C MET A 1 -6.46 23.40 -27.08
N TRP A 2 -6.16 24.11 -25.99
CA TRP A 2 -6.39 23.64 -24.63
C TRP A 2 -7.86 23.89 -24.30
N ASN A 3 -8.59 22.83 -23.97
CA ASN A 3 -10.02 22.91 -23.74
C ASN A 3 -10.28 23.51 -22.35
N ASN A 4 -10.71 24.77 -22.30
CA ASN A 4 -11.07 25.51 -21.09
C ASN A 4 -12.40 25.00 -20.51
N ARG A 5 -12.40 23.81 -19.92
CA ARG A 5 -13.51 23.35 -19.08
C ARG A 5 -13.16 23.70 -17.64
N LEU A 6 -13.76 24.76 -17.10
CA LEU A 6 -13.67 25.08 -15.68
C LEU A 6 -14.15 23.87 -14.86
N PRO A 7 -13.45 23.49 -13.78
CA PRO A 7 -13.86 22.37 -12.93
C PRO A 7 -15.24 22.66 -12.33
N ASN A 8 -16.12 21.65 -12.33
CA ASN A 8 -17.47 21.73 -11.78
C ASN A 8 -17.40 21.93 -10.25
N PRO A 9 -17.98 23.00 -9.68
CA PRO A 9 -17.93 23.27 -8.24
C PRO A 9 -18.68 22.22 -7.38
N ASN A 10 -19.53 21.39 -7.99
CA ASN A 10 -20.23 20.29 -7.33
C ASN A 10 -19.55 18.92 -7.54
N GLN A 11 -18.45 18.86 -8.28
CA GLN A 11 -17.54 17.73 -8.19
C GLN A 11 -16.59 18.04 -7.06
N HIS A 12 -16.87 17.54 -5.85
CA HIS A 12 -15.85 17.52 -4.81
C HIS A 12 -14.63 16.78 -5.39
N PRO A 13 -13.52 17.47 -5.68
CA PRO A 13 -12.30 16.74 -5.95
C PRO A 13 -11.97 16.11 -4.60
N ALA A 14 -11.98 14.79 -4.52
CA ALA A 14 -11.32 14.08 -3.44
C ALA A 14 -9.79 14.28 -3.59
N HIS A 15 -9.33 15.53 -3.61
CA HIS A 15 -7.96 15.92 -3.32
C HIS A 15 -7.75 15.77 -1.82
N SER A 16 -7.80 14.53 -1.35
CA SER A 16 -7.16 14.22 -0.08
C SER A 16 -5.65 14.19 -0.34
N PRO A 17 -4.80 14.86 0.45
CA PRO A 17 -3.35 14.93 0.26
C PRO A 17 -2.61 13.60 0.50
N GLY A 18 -3.30 12.45 0.49
CA GLY A 18 -2.67 11.13 0.52
C GLY A 18 -2.62 10.54 -0.88
N GLY A 19 -1.41 10.29 -1.36
CA GLY A 19 -1.18 9.71 -2.68
C GLY A 19 -1.96 8.41 -2.94
N ARG A 20 -2.01 8.01 -4.22
CA ARG A 20 -2.76 6.85 -4.74
C ARG A 20 -2.63 5.58 -3.89
N ASN A 21 -1.41 5.30 -3.39
CA ASN A 21 -1.14 4.16 -2.50
C ASN A 21 -1.99 4.18 -1.23
N ARG A 22 -2.07 5.33 -0.53
CA ARG A 22 -2.86 5.43 0.71
C ARG A 22 -4.35 5.22 0.42
N ARG A 23 -4.86 5.84 -0.63
CA ARG A 23 -6.29 5.76 -1.01
C ARG A 23 -6.71 4.32 -1.29
N VAL A 24 -5.92 3.58 -2.08
CA VAL A 24 -6.27 2.19 -2.41
C VAL A 24 -6.00 1.26 -1.23
N ALA A 25 -4.91 1.44 -0.48
CA ALA A 25 -4.65 0.64 0.71
C ALA A 25 -5.76 0.80 1.77
N GLU A 26 -6.27 2.01 1.97
CA GLU A 26 -7.39 2.26 2.89
C GLU A 26 -8.67 1.54 2.43
N ALA A 27 -8.99 1.61 1.13
CA ALA A 27 -10.15 0.92 0.57
C ALA A 27 -9.98 -0.61 0.64
N PHE A 28 -8.78 -1.12 0.39
CA PHE A 28 -8.43 -2.54 0.49
C PHE A 28 -8.72 -3.08 1.89
N VAL A 29 -8.24 -2.39 2.93
CA VAL A 29 -8.46 -2.80 4.33
C VAL A 29 -9.94 -2.70 4.72
N LYS A 30 -10.65 -1.64 4.30
CA LYS A 30 -12.05 -1.42 4.67
C LYS A 30 -13.04 -2.34 3.97
N THR A 31 -12.75 -2.73 2.73
CA THR A 31 -13.71 -3.45 1.88
C THR A 31 -13.34 -4.92 1.64
N GLY A 32 -12.07 -5.30 1.86
CA GLY A 32 -11.57 -6.64 1.53
C GLY A 32 -11.50 -6.95 0.03
N ARG A 33 -11.85 -5.99 -0.84
CA ARG A 33 -11.77 -6.12 -2.30
C ARG A 33 -10.32 -6.19 -2.75
N SER A 34 -10.06 -6.81 -3.88
CA SER A 34 -8.70 -6.93 -4.40
C SER A 34 -8.13 -5.57 -4.81
N ILE A 35 -6.80 -5.44 -4.73
CA ILE A 35 -6.10 -4.24 -5.19
C ILE A 35 -6.42 -3.95 -6.66
N LYS A 36 -6.50 -4.97 -7.51
CA LYS A 36 -6.84 -4.82 -8.93
C LYS A 36 -8.21 -4.16 -9.14
N GLU A 37 -9.24 -4.62 -8.43
CA GLU A 37 -10.58 -4.03 -8.54
C GLU A 37 -10.58 -2.57 -8.08
N LEU A 38 -9.82 -2.26 -7.04
CA LEU A 38 -9.72 -0.90 -6.50
C LEU A 38 -8.87 0.03 -7.39
N GLU A 39 -7.88 -0.49 -8.13
CA GLU A 39 -7.17 0.27 -9.16
C GLU A 39 -8.10 0.66 -10.31
N ASP A 40 -8.88 -0.31 -10.80
CA ASP A 40 -9.80 -0.10 -11.91
C ASP A 40 -10.87 0.95 -11.53
N GLU A 41 -11.40 0.89 -10.31
CA GLU A 41 -12.44 1.80 -9.81
C GLU A 41 -11.93 3.16 -9.32
N LEU A 42 -10.89 3.18 -8.48
CA LEU A 42 -10.46 4.40 -7.79
C LEU A 42 -9.42 5.20 -8.58
N LEU A 43 -8.70 4.52 -9.48
CA LEU A 43 -7.59 5.08 -10.26
C LEU A 43 -7.84 5.03 -11.77
N ASN A 44 -9.05 4.69 -12.22
CA ASN A 44 -9.41 4.55 -13.63
C ASN A 44 -8.45 3.64 -14.40
N GLY A 45 -8.05 2.51 -13.79
CA GLY A 45 -7.15 1.53 -14.37
C GLY A 45 -5.65 1.88 -14.27
N GLN A 46 -5.28 3.00 -13.65
CA GLN A 46 -3.87 3.29 -13.37
C GLN A 46 -3.33 2.33 -12.31
N LYS A 47 -2.15 1.77 -12.57
CA LYS A 47 -1.47 0.83 -11.67
C LYS A 47 -0.79 1.50 -10.49
N LEU A 48 -0.91 0.87 -9.32
CA LEU A 48 -0.19 1.27 -8.13
C LEU A 48 1.25 0.78 -8.18
N GLN A 49 2.16 1.69 -7.91
CA GLN A 49 3.57 1.34 -7.77
C GLN A 49 3.87 0.70 -6.40
N GLY A 50 3.07 1.01 -5.36
CA GLY A 50 3.30 0.48 -4.00
C GLY A 50 3.42 -1.05 -3.94
N PRO A 51 2.43 -1.83 -4.41
CA PRO A 51 2.50 -3.30 -4.43
C PRO A 51 3.67 -3.84 -5.27
N ILE A 52 3.92 -3.25 -6.45
CA ILE A 52 5.01 -3.66 -7.35
C ILE A 52 6.36 -3.44 -6.66
N THR A 53 6.59 -2.25 -6.10
CA THR A 53 7.82 -1.94 -5.37
C THR A 53 7.97 -2.82 -4.13
N ALA A 54 6.89 -3.15 -3.41
CA ALA A 54 6.97 -4.02 -2.25
C ALA A 54 7.43 -5.44 -2.63
N GLU A 55 6.98 -5.97 -3.77
CA GLU A 55 7.44 -7.25 -4.31
C GLU A 55 8.93 -7.21 -4.69
N GLU A 56 9.36 -6.20 -5.44
CA GLU A 56 10.78 -6.05 -5.83
C GLU A 56 11.70 -5.90 -4.61
N VAL A 57 11.29 -5.09 -3.64
CA VAL A 57 12.05 -4.90 -2.39
C VAL A 57 12.12 -6.20 -1.60
N ASN A 58 11.00 -6.92 -1.43
CA ASN A 58 11.03 -8.17 -0.66
C ASN A 58 11.85 -9.25 -1.38
N HIS A 59 11.80 -9.32 -2.71
CA HIS A 59 12.64 -10.20 -3.50
C HIS A 59 14.13 -9.90 -3.28
N MET A 60 14.53 -8.62 -3.29
CA MET A 60 15.90 -8.20 -2.99
C MET A 60 16.32 -8.57 -1.56
N LEU A 61 15.43 -8.42 -0.58
CA LEU A 61 15.69 -8.78 0.82
C LEU A 61 15.86 -10.29 1.01
N ALA A 62 15.01 -11.10 0.37
CA ALA A 62 15.08 -12.56 0.39
C ALA A 62 16.43 -13.04 -0.17
N ASN A 63 16.87 -12.49 -1.30
CA ASN A 63 18.17 -12.80 -1.92
C ASN A 63 19.37 -12.49 -1.01
N LYS A 64 19.20 -11.62 0.00
CA LYS A 64 20.22 -11.27 0.99
C LYS A 64 19.99 -11.91 2.37
N ASN A 65 18.94 -12.71 2.54
CA ASN A 65 18.48 -13.22 3.83
C ASN A 65 18.27 -12.11 4.86
N MET A 66 17.61 -11.01 4.46
CA MET A 66 17.41 -9.81 5.28
C MET A 66 15.94 -9.50 5.60
N GLU A 67 15.00 -10.37 5.22
CA GLU A 67 13.56 -10.15 5.47
C GLU A 67 13.26 -9.91 6.97
N ASP A 68 13.89 -10.69 7.86
CA ASP A 68 13.74 -10.55 9.32
C ASP A 68 14.25 -9.21 9.86
N LYS A 69 15.17 -8.56 9.16
CA LYS A 69 15.69 -7.22 9.53
C LYS A 69 14.76 -6.10 9.08
N PHE A 70 13.91 -6.35 8.10
CA PHE A 70 12.98 -5.36 7.55
C PHE A 70 11.54 -5.88 7.53
N PRO A 71 10.99 -6.27 8.71
CA PRO A 71 9.72 -6.96 8.80
C PRO A 71 8.55 -6.12 8.25
N LEU A 72 8.66 -4.79 8.24
CA LEU A 72 7.63 -3.91 7.67
C LEU A 72 7.53 -4.03 6.14
N PHE A 73 8.65 -4.10 5.41
CA PHE A 73 8.61 -4.26 3.96
C PHE A 73 8.07 -5.63 3.58
N THR A 74 8.51 -6.68 4.28
CA THR A 74 7.98 -8.03 4.10
C THR A 74 6.50 -8.11 4.45
N ALA A 75 6.03 -7.46 5.52
CA ALA A 75 4.62 -7.44 5.87
C ALA A 75 3.76 -6.76 4.80
N VAL A 76 4.16 -5.60 4.27
CA VAL A 76 3.44 -4.93 3.18
C VAL A 76 3.33 -5.84 1.96
N TYR A 77 4.43 -6.47 1.56
CA TYR A 77 4.43 -7.42 0.44
C TYR A 77 3.43 -8.58 0.68
N LEU A 78 3.51 -9.25 1.82
CA LEU A 78 2.65 -10.40 2.15
C LEU A 78 1.17 -9.99 2.22
N ILE A 79 0.86 -8.77 2.70
CA ILE A 79 -0.49 -8.23 2.73
C ILE A 79 -1.00 -7.95 1.31
N CYS A 80 -0.20 -7.31 0.46
CA CYS A 80 -0.57 -7.04 -0.93
C CYS A 80 -0.76 -8.33 -1.74
N LYS A 81 -0.01 -9.38 -1.43
CA LYS A 81 -0.13 -10.71 -2.04
C LYS A 81 -1.32 -11.52 -1.52
N GLY A 82 -1.84 -11.18 -0.34
CA GLY A 82 -2.93 -11.90 0.32
C GLY A 82 -2.50 -13.04 1.24
N ASP A 83 -1.20 -13.22 1.46
CA ASP A 83 -0.63 -14.25 2.34
C ASP A 83 -0.71 -13.86 3.84
N LYS A 84 -1.02 -12.60 4.14
CA LYS A 84 -1.15 -12.07 5.50
C LYS A 84 -2.32 -11.07 5.60
N PRO A 85 -3.17 -11.13 6.64
CA PRO A 85 -4.24 -10.17 6.79
C PRO A 85 -3.70 -8.78 7.20
N PRO A 86 -4.32 -7.67 6.76
CA PRO A 86 -3.86 -6.32 7.12
C PRO A 86 -3.82 -6.02 8.61
N SER A 87 -4.65 -6.70 9.42
CA SER A 87 -4.69 -6.56 10.87
C SER A 87 -3.35 -6.92 11.54
N GLU A 88 -2.58 -7.81 10.93
CA GLU A 88 -1.26 -8.22 11.44
C GLU A 88 -0.19 -7.15 11.24
N PHE A 89 -0.44 -6.14 10.40
CA PHE A 89 0.54 -5.09 10.14
C PHE A 89 0.96 -4.34 11.41
N ILE A 90 0.01 -4.08 12.31
CA ILE A 90 0.29 -3.42 13.61
C ILE A 90 1.15 -4.32 14.51
N ASN A 91 0.96 -5.63 14.46
CA ASN A 91 1.77 -6.56 15.24
C ASN A 91 3.24 -6.52 14.79
N CYS A 92 3.50 -6.39 13.48
CA CYS A 92 4.86 -6.22 12.95
C CYS A 92 5.57 -4.96 13.45
N ILE A 93 4.82 -3.89 13.77
CA ILE A 93 5.38 -2.67 14.37
C ILE A 93 5.71 -2.89 15.85
N ARG A 94 4.80 -3.55 16.59
CA ARG A 94 4.97 -3.81 18.03
C ARG A 94 6.16 -4.71 18.33
N SER A 95 6.45 -5.66 17.45
CA SER A 95 7.58 -6.59 17.56
C SER A 95 8.81 -6.13 16.79
N HIS A 96 8.90 -4.85 16.40
CA HIS A 96 9.99 -4.38 15.55
C HIS A 96 11.33 -4.40 16.32
N PRO A 97 12.43 -4.93 15.72
CA PRO A 97 13.73 -5.05 16.38
C PRO A 97 14.28 -3.74 16.98
N GLU A 98 14.02 -2.59 16.35
CA GLU A 98 14.41 -1.25 16.83
C GLU A 98 13.72 -0.81 18.12
N HIS A 99 12.59 -1.43 18.49
CA HIS A 99 11.83 -1.11 19.71
C HIS A 99 11.92 -2.17 20.79
N MET A 100 12.54 -3.32 20.47
CA MET A 100 12.86 -4.32 21.48
C MET A 100 14.15 -3.91 22.18
N VAL A 101 14.00 -3.28 23.35
CA VAL A 101 15.11 -2.99 24.26
C VAL A 101 15.87 -4.29 24.50
N LYS A 102 17.13 -4.35 24.04
CA LYS A 102 18.06 -5.39 24.49
C LYS A 102 18.29 -5.15 25.99
N ALA A 103 17.81 -6.07 26.81
CA ALA A 103 18.26 -6.20 28.19
C ALA A 103 19.72 -6.65 28.23
#